data_AF-A0A2E5S437-F1
#
_entry.id   AF-A0A2E5S437-F1
#
_cell.length_a   1.000
_cell.length_b   1.000
_cell.length_c   1.000
_cell.angle_alpha   90.00
_cell.angle_beta   90.00
_cell.angle_gamma   90.00
#
_symmetry.space_group_name_H-M   'P 1'
#
loop_
_entity.id
_entity.type
_entity.pdbx_description
1 polymer ?
#
loop_
_entity_poly.entity_id
_entity_poly.type
_entity_poly.pdbx_seq_one_letter_code
_entity_poly.pdbx_strand_id
1 'polypeptide(L)'
;MPLNDLERELAEKSVWPAERLVKYLVADHEDFLIKRLPKMRENAINAEHEPLTQFIATLDAELRGHFRTEENIVFPVLVSLEHEDPGSLTEALQYACRHMESDHNMHERHLRLLAAFQHELEDKLDRPEVLPLIHCLDDFGRQMYLHMNIENRFLFKPYLKSTR
;
A
#
# COMPACT_ATOMS: atom_id res chain seq x y z
N MET A 1 -2.06 16.78 -0.86
CA MET A 1 -3.45 16.82 -1.39
C MET A 1 -4.40 16.72 -0.20
N PRO A 2 -5.48 17.53 -0.09
CA PRO A 2 -6.40 17.46 1.04
C PRO A 2 -7.08 16.08 1.14
N LEU A 3 -7.36 15.61 2.37
CA LEU A 3 -8.05 14.34 2.67
C LEU A 3 -9.31 14.12 1.82
N ASN A 4 -10.01 15.20 1.47
CA ASN A 4 -11.22 15.19 0.65
C ASN A 4 -11.01 14.61 -0.76
N ASP A 5 -9.81 14.73 -1.32
CA ASP A 5 -9.53 14.18 -2.65
C ASP A 5 -9.28 12.66 -2.60
N LEU A 6 -8.63 12.16 -1.54
CA LEU A 6 -8.43 10.72 -1.34
C LEU A 6 -9.76 9.99 -1.10
N GLU A 7 -10.64 10.57 -0.29
CA GLU A 7 -11.98 10.00 -0.08
C GLU A 7 -12.84 10.05 -1.35
N ARG A 8 -12.70 11.08 -2.19
CA ARG A 8 -13.36 11.12 -3.50
C ARG A 8 -12.87 9.98 -4.39
N GLU A 9 -11.56 9.75 -4.41
CA GLU A 9 -10.95 8.67 -5.20
C GLU A 9 -11.36 7.27 -4.69
N LEU A 10 -11.43 7.08 -3.36
CA LEU A 10 -11.98 5.86 -2.76
C LEU A 10 -13.46 5.66 -3.12
N ALA A 11 -14.25 6.73 -3.10
CA ALA A 11 -15.67 6.67 -3.48
C ALA A 11 -15.84 6.25 -4.94
N GLU A 12 -15.01 6.75 -5.85
CA GLU A 12 -15.02 6.32 -7.26
C GLU A 12 -14.70 4.83 -7.39
N LYS A 13 -13.68 4.33 -6.68
CA LYS A 13 -13.25 2.92 -6.76
C LYS A 13 -14.21 1.96 -6.06
N SER A 14 -15.03 2.45 -5.12
CA SER A 14 -15.98 1.62 -4.34
C SER A 14 -17.05 0.91 -5.17
N VAL A 15 -17.28 1.36 -6.41
CA VAL A 15 -18.26 0.78 -7.33
C VAL A 15 -17.62 -0.07 -8.43
N TRP A 16 -16.30 -0.26 -8.41
CA TRP A 16 -15.62 -1.10 -9.39
C TRP A 16 -15.78 -2.59 -9.05
N PRO A 17 -15.90 -3.48 -10.05
CA PRO A 17 -15.88 -4.92 -9.80
C PRO A 17 -14.50 -5.37 -9.30
N ALA A 18 -14.43 -6.48 -8.55
CA ALA A 18 -13.18 -6.88 -7.91
C ALA A 18 -12.07 -7.18 -8.91
N GLU A 19 -12.39 -7.82 -10.05
CA GLU A 19 -11.41 -8.05 -11.12
C GLU A 19 -10.74 -6.75 -11.60
N ARG A 20 -11.50 -5.65 -11.70
CA ARG A 20 -10.96 -4.35 -12.09
C ARG A 20 -10.10 -3.74 -10.98
N LEU A 21 -10.52 -3.87 -9.72
CA LEU A 21 -9.74 -3.41 -8.57
C LEU A 21 -8.41 -4.15 -8.47
N VAL A 22 -8.42 -5.48 -8.62
CA VAL A 22 -7.21 -6.30 -8.64
C VAL A 22 -6.25 -5.86 -9.74
N LYS A 23 -6.72 -5.70 -10.99
CA LYS A 23 -5.86 -5.21 -12.08
C LYS A 23 -5.24 -3.84 -11.79
N TYR A 24 -6.00 -2.96 -11.15
CA TYR A 24 -5.52 -1.66 -10.73
C TYR A 24 -4.43 -1.79 -9.64
N LEU A 25 -4.66 -2.59 -8.60
CA LEU A 25 -3.71 -2.78 -7.49
C LEU A 25 -2.41 -3.44 -7.94
N VAL A 26 -2.47 -4.43 -8.83
CA VAL A 26 -1.26 -5.06 -9.40
C VAL A 26 -0.40 -4.06 -10.18
N ALA A 27 -1.03 -3.12 -10.91
CA ALA A 27 -0.29 -2.04 -11.57
C ALA A 27 0.36 -1.09 -10.54
N ASP A 28 -0.33 -0.81 -9.43
CA ASP A 28 0.22 -0.02 -8.33
C ASP A 28 1.41 -0.72 -7.66
N HIS A 29 1.40 -2.05 -7.50
CA HIS A 29 2.53 -2.81 -6.96
C HIS A 29 3.81 -2.58 -7.77
N GLU A 30 3.70 -2.67 -9.10
CA GLU A 30 4.83 -2.41 -10.00
C GLU A 30 5.31 -0.95 -9.87
N ASP A 31 4.38 0.01 -9.81
CA ASP A 31 4.69 1.43 -9.64
C ASP A 31 5.44 1.70 -8.31
N PHE A 32 5.02 1.07 -7.21
CA PHE A 32 5.71 1.14 -5.93
C PHE A 32 7.13 0.58 -6.01
N LEU A 33 7.29 -0.65 -6.49
CA LEU A 33 8.54 -1.41 -6.43
C LEU A 33 9.59 -0.96 -7.44
N ILE A 34 9.16 -0.48 -8.62
CA ILE A 34 10.06 -0.14 -9.73
C ILE A 34 10.35 1.36 -9.80
N LYS A 35 9.40 2.21 -9.38
CA LYS A 35 9.55 3.66 -9.53
C LYS A 35 9.60 4.38 -8.19
N ARG A 36 8.59 4.24 -7.33
CA ARG A 36 8.43 5.09 -6.15
C ARG A 36 9.49 4.82 -5.08
N LEU A 37 9.64 3.56 -4.65
CA LEU A 37 10.63 3.19 -3.64
C LEU A 37 12.08 3.45 -4.11
N PRO A 38 12.48 3.07 -5.34
CA PRO A 38 13.82 3.40 -5.84
C PRO A 38 14.11 4.90 -5.88
N LYS A 39 13.17 5.70 -6.40
CA LYS A 39 13.31 7.17 -6.44
C LYS A 39 13.39 7.78 -5.05
N MET A 40 12.55 7.32 -4.13
CA MET A 40 12.56 7.80 -2.74
C MET A 40 13.89 7.46 -2.05
N ARG A 41 14.43 6.26 -2.30
CA ARG A 41 15.75 5.85 -1.80
C ARG A 41 16.88 6.69 -2.40
N GLU A 42 16.87 6.93 -3.71
CA GLU A 42 17.84 7.80 -4.38
C GLU A 42 17.84 9.21 -3.78
N ASN A 43 16.66 9.78 -3.59
CA ASN A 43 16.52 11.09 -2.94
C ASN A 43 17.01 11.08 -1.48
N ALA A 44 16.78 10.00 -0.73
CA ALA A 44 17.28 9.86 0.64
C ALA A 44 18.82 9.79 0.69
N ILE A 45 19.45 9.11 -0.27
CA ILE A 45 20.90 9.06 -0.45
C ILE A 45 21.43 10.46 -0.79
N ASN A 46 20.81 11.16 -1.74
CA ASN A 46 21.22 12.51 -2.14
C ASN A 46 21.09 13.52 -0.99
N ALA A 47 20.09 13.35 -0.12
CA ALA A 47 19.92 14.14 1.10
C ALA A 47 20.86 13.75 2.25
N GLU A 48 21.70 12.72 2.05
CA GLU A 48 22.59 12.14 3.07
C GLU A 48 21.83 11.66 4.32
N HIS A 49 20.58 11.19 4.14
CA HIS A 49 19.71 10.78 5.24
C HIS A 49 19.76 9.26 5.48
N GLU A 50 20.89 8.79 6.01
CA GLU A 50 21.18 7.35 6.16
C GLU A 50 20.08 6.53 6.88
N PRO A 51 19.47 6.97 7.99
CA PRO A 51 18.41 6.20 8.64
C PRO A 51 17.19 5.94 7.74
N LEU A 52 16.85 6.91 6.89
CA LEU A 52 15.72 6.80 5.98
C LEU A 52 16.07 5.90 4.80
N THR A 53 17.29 6.00 4.27
CA THR A 53 17.80 5.09 3.23
C THR A 53 17.70 3.63 3.66
N GLN A 54 18.12 3.31 4.88
CA GLN A 54 18.03 1.95 5.45
C GLN A 54 16.58 1.52 5.64
N PHE A 55 15.76 2.40 6.20
CA PHE A 55 14.33 2.13 6.39
C PHE A 55 13.62 1.82 5.07
N ILE A 56 13.88 2.59 4.01
CA ILE A 56 13.29 2.36 2.68
C ILE A 56 13.71 1.01 2.10
N ALA A 57 14.96 0.58 2.33
CA ALA A 57 15.42 -0.73 1.87
C ALA A 57 14.70 -1.88 2.59
N THR A 58 14.44 -1.74 3.90
CA THR A 58 13.62 -2.71 4.66
C THR A 58 12.19 -2.72 4.14
N LEU A 59 11.58 -1.55 3.96
CA LEU A 59 10.22 -1.41 3.47
C LEU A 59 10.05 -2.03 2.07
N ASP A 60 11.02 -1.84 1.17
CA ASP A 60 11.01 -2.47 -0.16
C ASP A 60 11.03 -4.01 -0.07
N ALA A 61 11.85 -4.58 0.81
CA ALA A 61 11.90 -6.03 0.99
C ALA A 61 10.58 -6.60 1.51
N GLU A 62 9.94 -5.91 2.46
CA GLU A 62 8.65 -6.30 3.03
C GLU A 62 7.53 -6.21 2.00
N LEU A 63 7.41 -5.09 1.29
CA LEU A 63 6.36 -4.89 0.29
C LEU A 63 6.48 -5.87 -0.88
N ARG A 64 7.70 -6.26 -1.28
CA ARG A 64 7.90 -7.33 -2.27
C ARG A 64 7.30 -8.66 -1.81
N GLY A 65 7.47 -9.01 -0.53
CA GLY A 65 6.91 -10.22 0.04
C GLY A 65 5.38 -10.16 0.14
N HIS A 66 4.87 -9.01 0.58
CA HIS A 66 3.45 -8.73 0.71
C HIS A 66 2.73 -8.79 -0.65
N PHE A 67 3.12 -7.97 -1.62
CA PHE A 67 2.52 -7.93 -2.96
C PHE A 67 2.58 -9.27 -3.68
N ARG A 68 3.68 -10.03 -3.51
CA ARG A 68 3.79 -11.37 -4.08
C ARG A 68 2.76 -12.33 -3.50
N THR A 69 2.45 -12.21 -2.21
CA THR A 69 1.43 -13.03 -1.55
C THR A 69 0.05 -12.67 -2.09
N GLU A 70 -0.23 -11.39 -2.27
CA GLU A 70 -1.49 -10.93 -2.84
C GLU A 70 -1.68 -11.41 -4.28
N GLU A 71 -0.70 -11.16 -5.15
CA GLU A 71 -0.76 -11.50 -6.58
C GLU A 71 -0.85 -13.00 -6.85
N ASN A 72 -0.15 -13.83 -6.08
CA ASN A 72 -0.08 -15.27 -6.35
C ASN A 72 -1.11 -16.09 -5.58
N ILE A 73 -1.71 -15.54 -4.52
CA ILE A 73 -2.61 -16.28 -3.63
C ILE A 73 -3.92 -15.54 -3.42
N VAL A 74 -3.89 -14.34 -2.84
CA VAL A 74 -5.11 -13.65 -2.37
C VAL A 74 -5.99 -13.23 -3.55
N PHE A 75 -5.44 -12.48 -4.50
CA PHE A 75 -6.19 -11.95 -5.64
C PHE A 75 -6.74 -13.04 -6.57
N PRO A 76 -5.98 -14.10 -6.94
CA PRO A 76 -6.53 -15.18 -7.75
C PRO A 76 -7.71 -15.88 -7.09
N VAL A 77 -7.63 -16.16 -5.78
CA VAL A 77 -8.72 -16.80 -5.03
C VAL A 77 -9.93 -15.87 -4.95
N LEU A 78 -9.71 -14.57 -4.69
CA LEU A 78 -10.77 -13.57 -4.61
C LEU A 78 -11.56 -13.46 -5.93
N VAL A 79 -10.86 -13.36 -7.06
CA VAL A 79 -11.49 -13.30 -8.39
C VAL A 79 -12.21 -14.61 -8.72
N SER A 80 -11.66 -15.77 -8.34
CA SER A 80 -12.30 -17.06 -8.57
C SER A 80 -13.65 -17.19 -7.84
N LEU A 81 -13.73 -16.66 -6.61
CA LEU A 81 -14.95 -16.68 -5.81
C LEU A 81 -16.06 -15.75 -6.33
N GLU A 82 -15.76 -14.76 -7.18
CA GLU A 82 -16.81 -14.00 -7.89
C GLU A 82 -17.54 -14.85 -8.94
N HIS A 83 -16.92 -15.93 -9.41
CA HIS A 83 -17.44 -16.77 -10.50
C HIS A 83 -17.99 -18.12 -10.02
N GLU A 84 -17.35 -18.78 -9.04
CA GLU A 84 -17.77 -20.07 -8.50
C GLU A 84 -17.41 -20.17 -7.00
N ASP A 85 -18.36 -20.60 -6.15
CA ASP A 85 -18.12 -20.76 -4.69
C ASP A 85 -18.12 -22.24 -4.27
N PRO A 86 -16.98 -22.95 -4.39
CA PRO A 86 -16.76 -24.14 -3.59
C PRO A 86 -16.40 -23.67 -2.18
N GLY A 87 -17.36 -23.65 -1.26
CA GLY A 87 -17.25 -23.02 0.07
C GLY A 87 -15.98 -23.28 0.92
N SER A 88 -15.14 -24.26 0.57
CA SER A 88 -13.80 -24.44 1.16
C SER A 88 -12.80 -23.32 0.82
N LEU A 89 -12.95 -22.64 -0.32
CA LEU A 89 -12.09 -21.50 -0.70
C LEU A 89 -12.42 -20.25 0.12
N THR A 90 -13.67 -20.09 0.56
CA THR A 90 -14.11 -18.94 1.34
C THR A 90 -13.42 -18.89 2.71
N GLU A 91 -13.31 -20.01 3.43
CA GLU A 91 -12.60 -20.05 4.72
C GLU A 91 -11.09 -19.76 4.59
N ALA A 92 -10.47 -20.29 3.53
CA ALA A 92 -9.07 -20.02 3.23
C ALA A 92 -8.84 -18.53 2.90
N LEU A 93 -9.71 -17.94 2.09
CA LEU A 93 -9.64 -16.51 1.76
C LEU A 93 -9.84 -15.65 3.01
N GLN A 94 -10.77 -16.00 3.90
CA GLN A 94 -10.96 -15.29 5.17
C GLN A 94 -9.70 -15.25 6.02
N TYR A 95 -9.01 -16.40 6.13
CA TYR A 95 -7.75 -16.45 6.85
C TYR A 95 -6.69 -15.55 6.20
N ALA A 96 -6.57 -15.62 4.87
CA ALA A 96 -5.63 -14.80 4.11
C ALA A 96 -5.93 -13.29 4.26
N CYS A 97 -7.18 -12.87 4.13
CA CYS A 97 -7.59 -11.48 4.33
C CYS A 97 -7.26 -10.96 5.74
N ARG A 98 -7.46 -11.77 6.79
CA ARG A 98 -7.07 -11.40 8.16
C ARG A 98 -5.57 -11.23 8.30
N HIS A 99 -4.80 -12.07 7.63
CA HIS A 99 -3.34 -11.95 7.63
C HIS A 99 -2.90 -10.66 6.90
N MET A 100 -3.46 -10.37 5.73
CA MET A 100 -3.17 -9.14 4.99
C MET A 100 -3.59 -7.88 5.76
N GLU A 101 -4.73 -7.87 6.44
CA GLU A 101 -5.09 -6.74 7.33
C GLU A 101 -4.08 -6.54 8.46
N SER A 102 -3.50 -7.61 9.01
CA SER A 102 -2.44 -7.52 10.00
C SER A 102 -1.18 -6.88 9.43
N ASP A 103 -0.80 -7.24 8.20
CA ASP A 103 0.33 -6.63 7.50
C ASP A 103 0.06 -5.15 7.20
N HIS A 104 -1.16 -4.80 6.78
CA HIS A 104 -1.57 -3.40 6.59
C HIS A 104 -1.46 -2.58 7.89
N ASN A 105 -1.83 -3.14 9.04
CA ASN A 105 -1.64 -2.47 10.32
C ASN A 105 -0.16 -2.21 10.64
N MET A 106 0.75 -3.07 10.18
CA MET A 106 2.19 -2.83 10.27
C MET A 106 2.62 -1.75 9.28
N HIS A 107 2.16 -1.80 8.03
CA HIS A 107 2.48 -0.78 7.01
C HIS A 107 1.94 0.60 7.38
N GLU A 108 0.80 0.73 8.07
CA GLU A 108 0.36 1.99 8.64
C GLU A 108 1.37 2.57 9.65
N ARG A 109 2.06 1.73 10.43
CA ARG A 109 3.12 2.19 11.34
C ARG A 109 4.32 2.68 10.54
N HIS A 110 4.65 2.02 9.43
CA HIS A 110 5.69 2.48 8.50
C HIS A 110 5.33 3.85 7.91
N LEU A 111 4.07 4.08 7.52
CA LEU A 111 3.62 5.39 7.04
C LEU A 111 3.75 6.49 8.11
N ARG A 112 3.47 6.19 9.38
CA ARG A 112 3.69 7.15 10.48
C ARG A 112 5.18 7.47 10.68
N LEU A 113 6.05 6.48 10.51
CA LEU A 113 7.49 6.69 10.59
C LEU A 113 8.01 7.52 9.40
N LEU A 114 7.51 7.28 8.19
CA LEU A 114 7.79 8.13 7.02
C LEU A 114 7.36 9.58 7.25
N ALA A 115 6.18 9.78 7.85
CA ALA A 115 5.71 11.12 8.22
C ALA A 115 6.61 11.80 9.27
N ALA A 116 7.16 11.03 10.22
CA ALA A 116 8.13 11.55 11.19
C ALA A 116 9.44 11.97 10.52
N PHE A 117 9.97 11.16 9.58
CA PHE A 117 11.13 11.56 8.77
C PHE A 117 10.85 12.79 7.93
N GLN A 118 9.67 12.87 7.32
CA GLN A 118 9.26 14.05 6.57
C GLN A 118 9.28 15.30 7.45
N HIS A 119 8.72 15.23 8.66
CA HIS A 119 8.71 16.35 9.60
C HIS A 119 10.13 16.76 10.03
N GLU A 120 11.02 15.80 10.28
CA GLU A 120 12.43 16.09 10.57
C GLU A 120 13.13 16.82 9.41
N LEU A 121 12.78 16.46 8.17
CA LEU A 121 13.33 17.06 6.97
C LEU A 121 12.82 18.48 6.71
N GLU A 122 11.62 18.84 7.21
CA GLU A 122 11.07 20.19 7.07
C GLU A 122 11.96 21.26 7.71
N ASP A 123 12.68 20.91 8.78
CA ASP A 123 13.66 21.80 9.43
C ASP A 123 14.92 22.05 8.58
N LYS A 124 15.11 21.28 7.49
CA LYS A 124 16.28 21.29 6.60
C LYS A 124 15.92 21.74 5.17
N LEU A 125 14.83 22.49 5.01
CA LEU A 125 14.34 22.97 3.70
C LEU A 125 15.26 23.97 3.00
N ASP A 126 16.26 24.51 3.68
CA ASP A 126 17.33 25.32 3.10
C ASP A 126 18.24 24.51 2.16
N ARG A 127 18.24 23.18 2.31
CA ARG A 127 18.97 22.23 1.45
C ARG A 127 18.14 21.86 0.21
N PRO A 128 18.59 22.17 -1.02
CA PRO A 128 17.79 21.95 -2.23
C PRO A 128 17.45 20.48 -2.51
N GLU A 129 18.28 19.55 -2.04
CA GLU A 129 18.10 18.10 -2.16
C GLU A 129 16.99 17.53 -1.26
N VAL A 130 16.55 18.27 -0.24
CA VAL A 130 15.55 17.81 0.74
C VAL A 130 14.12 17.93 0.20
N LEU A 131 13.82 18.99 -0.55
CA LEU A 131 12.46 19.22 -1.06
C LEU A 131 11.95 18.08 -1.97
N PRO A 132 12.73 17.55 -2.93
CA PRO A 132 12.33 16.38 -3.71
C PRO A 132 12.05 15.14 -2.86
N LEU A 133 12.80 14.94 -1.77
CA LEU A 133 12.62 13.82 -0.85
C LEU A 133 11.31 13.93 -0.08
N ILE A 134 11.01 15.12 0.47
CA ILE A 134 9.73 15.40 1.15
C ILE A 134 8.54 15.12 0.23
N HIS A 135 8.60 15.58 -1.03
CA HIS A 135 7.54 15.30 -1.99
C HIS A 135 7.39 13.80 -2.31
N CYS A 136 8.50 13.05 -2.38
CA CYS A 136 8.44 11.60 -2.57
C CYS A 136 7.80 10.90 -1.37
N LEU A 137 8.08 11.34 -0.13
CA LEU A 137 7.49 10.80 1.09
C LEU A 137 5.98 11.02 1.13
N ASP A 138 5.51 12.26 0.88
CA ASP A 138 4.08 12.59 0.85
C ASP A 138 3.35 11.78 -0.23
N ASP A 139 3.89 11.76 -1.45
CA ASP A 139 3.27 11.05 -2.56
C ASP A 139 3.21 9.53 -2.32
N PHE A 140 4.30 8.92 -1.84
CA PHE A 140 4.30 7.50 -1.48
C PHE A 140 3.28 7.20 -0.37
N GLY A 141 3.28 7.97 0.71
CA GLY A 141 2.38 7.74 1.84
C GLY A 141 0.91 7.85 1.44
N ARG A 142 0.57 8.80 0.58
CA ARG A 142 -0.79 8.97 0.07
C ARG A 142 -1.23 7.81 -0.83
N GLN A 143 -0.37 7.36 -1.74
CA GLN A 143 -0.70 6.24 -2.62
C GLN A 143 -0.83 4.93 -1.85
N MET A 144 0.08 4.67 -0.90
CA MET A 144 0.02 3.46 -0.07
C MET A 144 -1.23 3.47 0.82
N TYR A 145 -1.62 4.63 1.36
CA TYR A 145 -2.88 4.76 2.09
C TYR A 145 -4.08 4.40 1.21
N LEU A 146 -4.13 4.91 -0.03
CA LEU A 146 -5.21 4.63 -0.96
C LEU A 146 -5.27 3.13 -1.29
N HIS A 147 -4.12 2.55 -1.62
CA HIS A 147 -3.93 1.14 -1.94
C HIS A 147 -4.51 0.22 -0.86
N MET A 148 -4.02 0.33 0.38
CA MET A 148 -4.49 -0.48 1.50
C MET A 148 -5.99 -0.27 1.79
N ASN A 149 -6.52 0.94 1.58
CA ASN A 149 -7.94 1.21 1.80
C ASN A 149 -8.83 0.55 0.75
N ILE A 150 -8.38 0.47 -0.51
CA ILE A 150 -9.12 -0.25 -1.55
C ILE A 150 -9.23 -1.72 -1.16
N GLU A 151 -8.11 -2.33 -0.78
CA GLU A 151 -8.04 -3.73 -0.36
C GLU A 151 -8.91 -3.99 0.86
N ASN A 152 -8.64 -3.30 1.96
CA ASN A 152 -9.33 -3.53 3.22
C ASN A 152 -10.83 -3.28 3.09
N ARG A 153 -11.25 -2.17 2.46
CA ARG A 153 -12.66 -1.76 2.45
C ARG A 153 -13.49 -2.48 1.40
N PHE A 154 -12.93 -2.74 0.22
CA PHE A 154 -13.71 -3.19 -0.94
C PHE A 154 -13.41 -4.64 -1.31
N LEU A 155 -12.18 -5.12 -1.13
CA LEU A 155 -11.81 -6.49 -1.45
C LEU A 155 -11.93 -7.44 -0.24
N PHE A 156 -11.43 -7.06 0.93
CA PHE A 156 -11.31 -7.98 2.07
C PHE A 156 -12.54 -7.98 2.97
N LYS A 157 -13.07 -6.79 3.31
CA LYS A 157 -14.24 -6.65 4.21
C LYS A 157 -15.45 -7.52 3.86
N PRO A 158 -15.81 -7.77 2.58
CA PRO A 158 -16.90 -8.68 2.24
C PRO A 158 -16.71 -10.09 2.82
N TYR A 159 -15.48 -10.59 2.88
CA TYR A 159 -15.17 -11.93 3.37
C TYR A 159 -14.95 -11.98 4.88
N LEU A 160 -14.56 -10.87 5.51
CA LEU A 160 -14.23 -10.81 6.93
C LEU A 160 -15.44 -10.76 7.87
N LYS A 161 -16.64 -10.48 7.35
CA LYS A 161 -17.86 -10.53 8.17
C LYS A 161 -18.22 -12.00 8.42
N SER A 162 -18.24 -12.40 9.70
CA SER A 162 -18.79 -13.71 10.09
C SER A 162 -20.18 -13.89 9.48
N THR A 163 -20.32 -14.92 8.66
CA THR A 163 -21.61 -15.56 8.39
C THR A 163 -22.19 -15.94 9.76
N ARG A 164 -23.21 -15.20 10.20
CA ARG A 164 -24.12 -15.65 11.24
C ARG A 164 -25.17 -16.57 10.63
#